data_AF-A0A2G5TWX7-F1
#
_entry.id   AF-A0A2G5TWX7-F1
#
_cell.length_a   1.000
_cell.length_b   1.000
_cell.length_c   1.000
_cell.angle_alpha   90.00
_cell.angle_beta   90.00
_cell.angle_gamma   90.00
#
_symmetry.space_group_name_H-M   'P 1'
#
loop_
_entity.id
_entity.type
_entity.pdbx_description
1 polymer ?
#
loop_
_entity_poly.entity_id
_entity_poly.type
_entity_poly.pdbx_seq_one_letter_code
_entity_poly.pdbx_strand_id
1 'polypeptide(L)'
;MKENAKLVEKKSGDGSNFPAHVATYKEDIKKLRQLLKEKDDLIPRLQKRIQDLTSQPVSSPQTSEDPNGYLERIRNMLEIINRDDSIEEKRVRISRLLTNTDSDETRSLSVLEEDLFDSSVTMYRDTLNYNIFKVQQTQSIEGCQPVPSYPDLSQRFLDAENKERTKPMFGEGDCAICFEKIEDHEEKRTCPNEICALKYHANCILKSIETMPFCPYCKTPYFNVADFPVLS
;
A
#
# COMPACT_ATOMS: atom_id res chain seq x y z
N MET A 1 -10.03 -43.74 25.81
CA MET A 1 -8.86 -44.34 26.50
C MET A 1 -7.64 -43.90 25.71
N LYS A 2 -6.82 -42.97 26.26
CA LYS A 2 -5.55 -43.26 26.97
C LYS A 2 -4.60 -44.07 26.06
N GLU A 3 -3.36 -43.72 25.77
CA GLU A 3 -2.36 -42.81 26.35
C GLU A 3 -1.12 -42.98 25.44
N ASN A 4 -0.33 -41.93 25.23
CA ASN A 4 1.13 -41.94 25.49
C ASN A 4 1.90 -40.88 24.69
N ALA A 5 2.26 -39.85 25.43
CA ALA A 5 3.40 -38.99 25.21
C ALA A 5 4.72 -39.75 25.42
N LYS A 6 5.76 -39.38 24.68
CA LYS A 6 7.19 -39.41 25.07
C LYS A 6 7.94 -38.44 24.14
N LEU A 7 8.28 -37.23 24.59
CA LEU A 7 9.53 -36.88 25.28
C LEU A 7 10.79 -37.15 24.44
N VAL A 8 11.31 -36.09 23.83
CA VAL A 8 12.75 -35.81 23.80
C VAL A 8 12.93 -34.34 24.20
N GLU A 9 13.31 -34.14 25.45
CA GLU A 9 13.91 -32.90 25.96
C GLU A 9 15.44 -32.97 25.84
N LYS A 10 16.05 -31.77 26.02
CA LYS A 10 17.45 -31.43 26.38
C LYS A 10 18.41 -31.15 25.22
N LYS A 11 19.14 -30.01 25.15
CA LYS A 11 19.66 -29.04 26.16
C LYS A 11 19.71 -27.62 25.54
N SER A 12 19.26 -26.55 26.20
CA SER A 12 19.93 -25.74 27.26
C SER A 12 21.07 -24.85 26.75
N GLY A 13 20.88 -23.52 26.83
CA GLY A 13 21.96 -22.51 26.77
C GLY A 13 21.43 -21.08 26.70
N ASP A 14 21.44 -20.38 27.84
CA ASP A 14 21.32 -18.92 28.10
C ASP A 14 20.11 -18.14 27.55
N GLY A 15 19.40 -17.30 28.30
CA GLY A 15 19.82 -16.53 29.46
C GLY A 15 19.69 -15.03 29.13
N SER A 16 18.68 -14.38 29.72
CA SER A 16 18.48 -12.92 29.82
C SER A 16 18.17 -12.07 28.57
N ASN A 17 16.94 -12.18 28.03
CA ASN A 17 16.06 -10.99 27.77
C ASN A 17 14.58 -11.32 27.44
N PHE A 18 14.09 -12.50 27.84
CA PHE A 18 12.79 -13.01 27.40
C PHE A 18 11.50 -12.49 28.09
N PRO A 19 11.48 -11.85 29.28
CA PRO A 19 10.21 -11.46 29.91
C PRO A 19 9.55 -10.22 29.27
N ALA A 20 10.35 -9.24 28.84
CA ALA A 20 9.84 -7.96 28.36
C ALA A 20 9.19 -8.07 26.98
N HIS A 21 9.84 -8.74 26.02
CA HIS A 21 9.28 -8.98 24.69
C HIS A 21 8.01 -9.85 24.73
N VAL A 22 7.98 -10.88 25.58
CA VAL A 22 6.78 -11.72 25.72
C VAL A 22 5.62 -10.91 26.33
N ALA A 23 5.90 -9.96 27.24
CA ALA A 23 4.89 -9.07 27.78
C ALA A 23 4.38 -8.08 26.74
N THR A 24 5.25 -7.47 25.92
CA THR A 24 4.85 -6.54 24.85
C THR A 24 4.05 -7.26 23.76
N TYR A 25 4.48 -8.45 23.30
CA TYR A 25 3.70 -9.25 22.35
C TYR A 25 2.34 -9.67 22.91
N LYS A 26 2.24 -9.99 24.19
CA LYS A 26 0.95 -10.30 24.83
C LYS A 26 0.03 -9.08 24.86
N GLU A 27 0.57 -7.90 25.15
CA GLU A 27 -0.15 -6.62 25.13
C GLU A 27 -0.67 -6.30 23.71
N ASP A 28 0.18 -6.47 22.69
CA ASP A 28 -0.15 -6.16 21.31
C ASP A 28 -1.12 -7.18 20.71
N ILE A 29 -0.99 -8.47 21.03
CA ILE A 29 -1.99 -9.49 20.68
C ILE A 29 -3.35 -9.15 21.31
N LYS A 30 -3.37 -8.61 22.53
CA LYS A 30 -4.61 -8.18 23.18
C LYS A 30 -5.24 -6.98 22.48
N LYS A 31 -4.44 -5.97 22.10
CA LYS A 31 -4.90 -4.81 21.32
C LYS A 31 -5.40 -5.22 19.94
N LEU A 32 -4.68 -6.09 19.24
CA LEU A 32 -5.08 -6.60 17.92
C LEU A 32 -6.39 -7.37 17.99
N ARG A 33 -6.59 -8.22 18.99
CA ARG A 33 -7.87 -8.92 19.21
C ARG A 33 -9.01 -7.95 19.48
N GLN A 34 -8.75 -6.88 20.23
CA GLN A 34 -9.74 -5.84 20.50
C GLN A 34 -10.13 -5.09 19.22
N LEU A 35 -9.14 -4.70 18.40
CA LEU A 35 -9.37 -4.07 17.10
C LEU A 35 -10.08 -5.00 16.12
N LEU A 36 -9.73 -6.29 16.11
CA LEU A 36 -10.40 -7.29 15.26
C LEU A 36 -11.87 -7.38 15.63
N LYS A 37 -12.18 -7.46 16.93
CA LYS A 37 -13.55 -7.47 17.43
C LYS A 37 -14.33 -6.21 17.06
N GLU A 38 -13.71 -5.04 17.18
CA GLU A 38 -14.33 -3.77 16.77
C GLU A 38 -14.62 -3.73 15.27
N LYS A 39 -13.71 -4.25 14.44
CA LYS A 39 -13.92 -4.36 12.99
C LYS A 39 -15.00 -5.39 12.65
N ASP A 40 -15.02 -6.54 13.33
CA ASP A 40 -16.03 -7.58 13.18
C ASP A 40 -17.43 -7.07 13.58
N ASP A 41 -17.53 -6.17 14.57
CA ASP A 41 -18.79 -5.51 14.95
C ASP A 41 -19.20 -4.40 13.97
N LEU A 42 -18.24 -3.81 13.24
CA LEU A 42 -18.50 -2.78 12.23
C LEU A 42 -18.93 -3.37 10.89
N ILE A 43 -18.41 -4.54 10.50
CA ILE A 43 -18.79 -5.25 9.27
C ILE A 43 -20.32 -5.42 9.14
N PRO A 44 -21.06 -5.97 10.12
CA PRO A 44 -22.51 -6.13 10.00
C PRO A 44 -23.25 -4.79 10.02
N ARG A 45 -22.72 -3.74 10.68
CA ARG A 45 -23.32 -2.40 10.64
C ARG A 45 -23.17 -1.76 9.26
N LEU A 46 -22.01 -1.93 8.64
CA LEU A 46 -21.75 -1.44 7.29
C LEU A 46 -22.52 -2.26 6.26
N GLN A 47 -22.56 -3.59 6.39
CA GLN A 47 -23.38 -4.47 5.56
C GLN A 47 -24.86 -4.12 5.68
N LYS A 48 -25.36 -3.87 6.89
CA LYS A 48 -26.73 -3.39 7.11
C LYS A 48 -26.94 -2.02 6.48
N ARG A 49 -26.00 -1.09 6.59
CA ARG A 49 -26.11 0.23 5.94
C ARG A 49 -26.11 0.12 4.42
N ILE A 50 -25.29 -0.77 3.84
CA ILE A 50 -25.28 -1.08 2.41
C ILE A 50 -26.60 -1.72 2.01
N GLN A 51 -27.10 -2.68 2.78
CA GLN A 51 -28.39 -3.33 2.54
C GLN A 51 -29.54 -2.33 2.65
N ASP A 52 -29.52 -1.42 3.62
CA ASP A 52 -30.51 -0.35 3.79
C ASP A 52 -30.43 0.65 2.62
N LEU A 53 -29.23 0.97 2.12
CA LEU A 53 -29.03 1.77 0.90
C LEU A 53 -29.45 1.02 -0.39
N THR A 54 -29.37 -0.31 -0.39
CA THR A 54 -29.75 -1.17 -1.53
C THR A 54 -31.24 -1.53 -1.50
N SER A 55 -31.86 -1.53 -0.31
CA SER A 55 -33.27 -1.86 -0.05
C SER A 55 -34.15 -0.62 0.07
N GLN A 56 -33.57 0.57 0.27
CA GLN A 56 -34.14 1.74 -0.36
C GLN A 56 -34.33 1.38 -1.83
N PRO A 57 -35.49 1.71 -2.45
CA PRO A 57 -35.54 1.71 -3.90
C PRO A 57 -34.27 2.45 -4.30
N VAL A 58 -33.43 1.83 -5.12
CA VAL A 58 -32.51 2.59 -5.92
C VAL A 58 -33.45 3.56 -6.63
N SER A 59 -33.54 4.76 -6.06
CA SER A 59 -33.81 5.96 -6.79
C SER A 59 -32.61 6.07 -7.73
N SER A 60 -32.55 5.17 -8.71
CA SER A 60 -32.44 5.61 -10.08
C SER A 60 -33.34 6.83 -10.10
N PRO A 61 -32.86 8.03 -10.41
CA PRO A 61 -33.74 9.13 -10.71
C PRO A 61 -34.60 8.68 -11.89
N GLN A 62 -35.65 7.93 -11.59
CA GLN A 62 -36.91 7.86 -12.31
C GLN A 62 -37.89 8.76 -11.56
N THR A 63 -37.40 9.76 -10.81
CA THR A 63 -37.87 11.11 -11.15
C THR A 63 -37.55 11.25 -12.63
N SER A 64 -38.55 11.49 -13.48
CA SER A 64 -38.29 11.98 -14.84
C SER A 64 -37.40 13.20 -14.69
N GLU A 65 -36.08 12.99 -14.71
CA GLU A 65 -35.13 14.05 -14.51
C GLU A 65 -35.33 14.96 -15.69
N ASP A 66 -35.74 16.20 -15.42
CA ASP A 66 -36.00 17.12 -16.49
C ASP A 66 -34.67 17.39 -17.23
N PRO A 67 -34.73 17.69 -18.54
CA PRO A 67 -33.53 17.93 -19.33
C PRO A 67 -32.56 18.95 -18.72
N ASN A 68 -33.05 19.96 -17.98
CA ASN A 68 -32.19 20.96 -17.36
C ASN A 68 -31.50 20.41 -16.10
N GLY A 69 -32.22 19.66 -15.25
CA GLY A 69 -31.63 18.97 -14.11
C GLY A 69 -30.52 18.01 -14.53
N TYR A 70 -30.76 17.23 -15.59
CA TYR A 70 -29.76 16.34 -16.19
C TYR A 70 -28.54 17.13 -16.67
N LEU A 71 -28.75 18.21 -17.44
CA LEU A 71 -27.67 19.05 -17.96
C LEU A 71 -26.81 19.65 -16.86
N GLU A 72 -27.42 20.15 -15.79
CA GLU A 72 -26.70 20.71 -14.65
C GLU A 72 -25.80 19.67 -13.98
N ARG A 73 -26.33 18.45 -13.79
CA ARG A 73 -25.54 17.35 -13.23
C ARG A 73 -24.36 16.97 -14.13
N ILE A 74 -24.57 16.81 -15.45
CA ILE A 74 -23.48 16.43 -16.37
C ILE A 74 -22.41 17.54 -16.45
N ARG A 75 -22.82 18.81 -16.45
CA ARG A 75 -21.89 19.96 -16.41
C ARG A 75 -21.09 20.00 -15.13
N ASN A 76 -21.73 19.77 -13.98
CA ASN A 76 -21.03 19.68 -12.70
C ASN A 76 -19.98 18.55 -12.70
N MET A 77 -20.34 17.37 -13.21
CA MET A 77 -19.38 16.26 -13.37
C MET A 77 -18.21 16.61 -14.29
N LEU A 78 -18.46 17.36 -15.37
CA LEU A 78 -17.42 17.82 -16.29
C LEU A 78 -16.50 18.86 -15.63
N GLU A 79 -17.06 19.77 -14.83
CA GLU A 79 -16.28 20.75 -14.06
C GLU A 79 -15.39 20.06 -13.03
N ILE A 80 -15.92 19.04 -12.34
CA ILE A 80 -15.16 18.24 -11.37
C ILE A 80 -13.93 17.61 -12.05
N ILE A 81 -14.10 16.84 -13.13
CA ILE A 81 -12.95 16.16 -13.77
C ILE A 81 -11.95 17.12 -14.43
N ASN A 82 -12.36 18.34 -14.76
CA ASN A 82 -11.47 19.34 -15.34
C ASN A 82 -10.65 20.09 -14.27
N ARG A 83 -11.10 20.08 -13.01
CA ARG A 83 -10.41 20.71 -11.87
C ARG A 83 -9.77 19.72 -10.91
N ASP A 84 -9.97 18.43 -11.14
CA ASP A 84 -9.46 17.38 -10.26
C ASP A 84 -7.97 17.14 -10.49
N ASP A 85 -7.14 17.79 -9.67
CA ASP A 85 -5.69 17.61 -9.65
C ASP A 85 -5.26 16.14 -9.38
N SER A 86 -6.14 15.31 -8.79
CA SER A 86 -5.84 13.90 -8.54
C SER A 86 -5.69 13.09 -9.84
N ILE A 87 -6.26 13.56 -10.95
CA ILE A 87 -6.08 12.92 -12.27
C ILE A 87 -4.61 13.02 -12.70
N GLU A 88 -4.01 14.18 -12.55
CA GLU A 88 -2.58 14.38 -12.87
C GLU A 88 -1.68 13.66 -11.86
N GLU A 89 -2.05 13.66 -10.58
CA GLU A 89 -1.33 12.88 -9.56
C GLU A 89 -1.29 11.39 -9.91
N LYS A 90 -2.40 10.82 -10.38
CA LYS A 90 -2.48 9.41 -10.82
C LYS A 90 -1.57 9.15 -12.03
N ARG A 91 -1.50 10.05 -13.01
CA ARG A 91 -0.56 9.96 -14.15
C ARG A 91 0.88 9.93 -13.65
N VAL A 92 1.24 10.85 -12.77
CA VAL A 92 2.58 10.92 -12.17
C VAL A 92 2.93 9.64 -11.42
N ARG A 93 1.96 9.02 -10.73
CA ARG A 93 2.17 7.73 -10.05
C ARG A 93 2.49 6.61 -11.06
N ILE A 94 1.74 6.52 -12.16
CA ILE A 94 2.02 5.57 -13.25
C ILE A 94 3.42 5.79 -13.81
N SER A 95 3.74 7.03 -14.22
CA SER A 95 5.04 7.36 -14.80
C SER A 95 6.19 7.08 -13.82
N ARG A 96 6.00 7.37 -12.52
CA ARG A 96 7.01 7.10 -11.49
C ARG A 96 7.31 5.61 -11.35
N LEU A 97 6.28 4.76 -11.32
CA LEU A 97 6.49 3.32 -11.24
C LEU A 97 7.15 2.79 -12.52
N LEU A 98 6.72 3.30 -13.68
CA LEU A 98 7.29 2.96 -14.98
C LEU A 98 8.79 3.25 -15.07
N THR A 99 9.24 4.41 -14.60
CA THR A 99 10.65 4.83 -14.69
C THR A 99 11.55 4.18 -13.64
N ASN A 100 11.01 3.81 -12.48
CA ASN A 100 11.80 3.40 -11.32
C ASN A 100 11.82 1.89 -11.09
N THR A 101 10.99 1.11 -11.79
CA THR A 101 10.97 -0.35 -11.61
C THR A 101 12.03 -1.06 -12.45
N ASP A 102 12.73 -2.00 -11.83
CA ASP A 102 13.65 -2.93 -12.50
C ASP A 102 12.91 -4.16 -13.08
N SER A 103 11.63 -4.34 -12.74
CA SER A 103 10.83 -5.51 -13.15
C SER A 103 10.18 -5.29 -14.51
N ASP A 104 10.48 -6.18 -15.48
CA ASP A 104 9.86 -6.16 -16.81
C ASP A 104 8.34 -6.36 -16.75
N GLU A 105 7.86 -7.17 -15.80
CA GLU A 105 6.44 -7.38 -15.56
C GLU A 105 5.77 -6.10 -15.05
N THR A 106 6.38 -5.44 -14.05
CA THR A 106 5.86 -4.18 -13.49
C THR A 106 5.88 -3.08 -14.55
N ARG A 107 6.93 -3.01 -15.37
CA ARG A 107 7.03 -2.04 -16.47
C ARG A 107 5.93 -2.24 -17.50
N SER A 108 5.70 -3.48 -17.93
CA SER A 108 4.63 -3.83 -18.89
C SER A 108 3.25 -3.51 -18.32
N LEU A 109 3.06 -3.77 -17.02
CA LEU A 109 1.83 -3.41 -16.32
C LEU A 109 1.62 -1.88 -16.28
N SER A 110 2.65 -1.09 -15.99
CA SER A 110 2.55 0.38 -15.96
C SER A 110 2.24 0.98 -17.33
N VAL A 111 2.80 0.44 -18.42
CA VAL A 111 2.46 0.87 -19.79
C VAL A 111 0.98 0.61 -20.08
N LEU A 112 0.50 -0.59 -19.77
CA LEU A 112 -0.91 -0.91 -19.96
C LEU A 112 -1.83 -0.03 -19.10
N GLU A 113 -1.43 0.25 -17.86
CA GLU A 113 -2.19 1.12 -16.96
C GLU A 113 -2.27 2.55 -17.50
N GLU A 114 -1.19 3.09 -18.05
CA GLU A 114 -1.16 4.41 -18.70
C GLU A 114 -2.21 4.50 -19.82
N ASP A 115 -2.17 3.54 -20.75
CA ASP A 115 -3.10 3.49 -21.88
C ASP A 115 -4.56 3.38 -21.43
N LEU A 116 -4.83 2.50 -20.44
CA LEU A 116 -6.18 2.27 -19.93
C LEU A 116 -6.70 3.48 -19.15
N PHE A 117 -5.87 4.08 -18.30
CA PHE A 117 -6.25 5.25 -17.51
C PHE A 117 -6.55 6.44 -18.43
N ASP A 118 -5.72 6.67 -19.44
CA ASP A 118 -5.91 7.76 -20.41
C ASP A 118 -7.16 7.57 -21.26
N SER A 119 -7.40 6.34 -21.69
CA SER A 119 -8.63 5.96 -22.38
C SER A 119 -9.85 6.19 -21.48
N SER A 120 -9.77 5.86 -20.19
CA SER A 120 -10.87 6.05 -19.24
C SER A 120 -11.19 7.52 -19.01
N VAL A 121 -10.17 8.38 -18.87
CA VAL A 121 -10.34 9.84 -18.72
C VAL A 121 -10.98 10.44 -19.97
N THR A 122 -10.50 10.04 -21.15
CA THR A 122 -11.02 10.52 -22.44
C THR A 122 -12.46 10.09 -22.62
N MET A 123 -12.75 8.81 -22.44
CA MET A 123 -14.10 8.25 -22.58
C MET A 123 -15.10 8.90 -21.62
N TYR A 124 -14.69 9.17 -20.38
CA TYR A 124 -15.52 9.86 -19.40
C TYR A 124 -15.86 11.28 -19.89
N ARG A 125 -14.86 12.09 -20.26
CA ARG A 125 -15.07 13.46 -20.76
C ARG A 125 -15.93 13.48 -22.02
N ASP A 126 -15.64 12.61 -22.98
CA ASP A 126 -16.35 12.54 -24.26
C ASP A 126 -17.81 12.15 -24.07
N THR A 127 -18.10 11.20 -23.16
CA THR A 127 -19.47 10.82 -22.83
C THR A 127 -20.25 11.99 -22.23
N LEU A 128 -19.63 12.74 -21.31
CA LEU A 128 -20.27 13.93 -20.72
C LEU A 128 -20.54 15.01 -21.79
N ASN A 129 -19.54 15.31 -22.62
CA ASN A 129 -19.67 16.30 -23.69
C ASN A 129 -20.73 15.91 -24.72
N TYR A 130 -20.75 14.64 -25.14
CA TYR A 130 -21.75 14.10 -26.05
C TYR A 130 -23.16 14.23 -25.47
N ASN A 131 -23.35 13.82 -24.21
CA ASN A 131 -24.65 13.91 -23.55
C ASN A 131 -25.11 15.36 -23.37
N ILE A 132 -24.21 16.29 -23.02
CA ILE A 132 -24.51 17.73 -22.95
C ILE A 132 -24.99 18.24 -24.31
N PHE A 133 -24.20 17.98 -25.36
CA PHE A 133 -24.53 18.40 -26.72
C PHE A 133 -25.88 17.84 -27.15
N LYS A 134 -26.11 16.55 -26.91
CA LYS A 134 -27.35 15.88 -27.28
C LYS A 134 -28.55 16.53 -26.61
N VAL A 135 -28.54 16.65 -25.28
CA VAL A 135 -29.68 17.20 -24.54
C VAL A 135 -29.93 18.66 -24.89
N GLN A 136 -28.89 19.45 -25.15
CA GLN A 136 -29.05 20.83 -25.64
C GLN A 136 -29.79 20.88 -26.99
N GLN A 137 -29.51 19.94 -27.89
CA GLN A 137 -30.12 19.90 -29.23
C GLN A 137 -31.52 19.30 -29.24
N THR A 138 -31.75 18.22 -28.49
CA THR A 138 -33.00 17.47 -28.52
C THR A 138 -33.99 17.87 -27.44
N GLN A 139 -33.53 18.61 -26.42
CA GLN A 139 -34.30 18.88 -25.20
C GLN A 139 -34.84 17.59 -24.56
N SER A 140 -34.14 16.47 -24.77
CA SER A 140 -34.55 15.14 -24.32
C SER A 140 -33.34 14.34 -23.86
N ILE A 141 -33.51 13.65 -22.73
CA ILE A 141 -32.52 12.73 -22.16
C ILE A 141 -32.52 11.35 -22.84
N GLU A 142 -33.51 11.07 -23.70
CA GLU A 142 -33.65 9.77 -24.34
C GLU A 142 -32.46 9.44 -25.24
N GLY A 143 -31.89 8.24 -25.06
CA GLY A 143 -30.73 7.74 -25.78
C GLY A 143 -29.42 8.47 -25.47
N CYS A 144 -29.32 9.21 -24.36
CA CYS A 144 -28.01 9.59 -23.83
C CYS A 144 -27.20 8.33 -23.51
N GLN A 145 -25.88 8.42 -23.65
CA GLN A 145 -24.99 7.33 -23.29
C GLN A 145 -24.90 7.21 -21.75
N PRO A 146 -24.80 5.99 -21.21
CA PRO A 146 -24.56 5.82 -19.78
C PRO A 146 -23.19 6.42 -19.42
N VAL A 147 -23.15 7.25 -18.37
CA VAL A 147 -21.90 7.85 -17.89
C VAL A 147 -21.01 6.74 -17.34
N PRO A 148 -19.77 6.59 -17.84
CA PRO A 148 -18.85 5.57 -17.34
C PRO A 148 -18.40 5.90 -15.91
N SER A 149 -17.76 4.94 -15.23
CA SER A 149 -17.16 5.16 -13.92
C SER A 149 -16.12 6.27 -13.96
N TYR A 150 -15.99 7.00 -12.85
CA TYR A 150 -14.95 8.01 -12.71
C TYR A 150 -13.55 7.39 -12.91
N PRO A 151 -12.64 8.04 -13.64
CA PRO A 151 -11.30 7.50 -13.89
C PRO A 151 -10.52 7.24 -12.60
N ASP A 152 -10.02 6.01 -12.46
CA ASP A 152 -9.19 5.61 -11.34
C ASP A 152 -8.18 4.55 -11.74
N LEU A 153 -7.15 4.37 -10.90
CA LEU A 153 -6.12 3.37 -11.11
C LEU A 153 -6.66 1.97 -10.80
N SER A 154 -6.23 0.98 -11.57
CA SER A 154 -6.60 -0.40 -11.37
C SER A 154 -6.00 -0.95 -10.07
N GLN A 155 -6.71 -1.89 -9.46
CA GLN A 155 -6.22 -2.57 -8.25
C GLN A 155 -4.87 -3.27 -8.49
N ARG A 156 -4.68 -3.84 -9.69
CA ARG A 156 -3.42 -4.50 -10.07
C ARG A 156 -2.25 -3.53 -10.07
N PHE A 157 -2.46 -2.31 -10.55
CA PHE A 157 -1.45 -1.26 -10.48
C PHE A 157 -1.16 -0.84 -9.05
N LEU A 158 -2.20 -0.63 -8.23
CA LEU A 158 -2.03 -0.25 -6.82
C LEU A 158 -1.25 -1.31 -6.03
N ASP A 159 -1.53 -2.59 -6.28
CA ASP A 159 -0.81 -3.70 -5.64
C ASP A 159 0.67 -3.73 -6.08
N ALA A 160 0.95 -3.50 -7.36
CA ALA A 160 2.32 -3.44 -7.89
C ALA A 160 3.10 -2.24 -7.35
N GLU A 161 2.48 -1.05 -7.31
CA GLU A 161 3.07 0.16 -6.74
C GLU A 161 3.39 -0.04 -5.25
N ASN A 162 2.47 -0.64 -4.49
CA ASN A 162 2.71 -0.95 -3.09
C ASN A 162 3.84 -1.96 -2.91
N LYS A 163 3.88 -3.01 -3.75
CA LYS A 163 4.95 -4.01 -3.72
C LYS A 163 6.32 -3.40 -3.99
N GLU A 164 6.43 -2.50 -4.98
CA GLU A 164 7.69 -1.81 -5.28
C GLU A 164 8.07 -0.85 -4.14
N ARG A 165 7.10 -0.15 -3.54
CA ARG A 165 7.35 0.74 -2.39
C ARG A 165 7.87 0.00 -1.16
N THR A 166 7.41 -1.23 -0.93
CA THR A 166 7.88 -2.06 0.19
C THR A 166 9.09 -2.91 -0.16
N LYS A 167 9.56 -2.85 -1.41
CA LYS A 167 10.76 -3.57 -1.82
C LYS A 167 11.96 -2.99 -1.08
N PRO A 168 12.85 -3.82 -0.52
CA PRO A 168 14.08 -3.32 0.09
C PRO A 168 14.92 -2.57 -0.96
N MET A 169 15.50 -1.42 -0.57
CA MET A 169 16.33 -0.60 -1.46
C MET A 169 17.64 -1.28 -1.90
N PHE A 170 17.93 -2.46 -1.34
CA PHE A 170 19.07 -3.31 -1.66
C PHE A 170 18.53 -4.67 -2.09
N GLY A 171 19.22 -5.36 -3.00
CA GLY A 171 18.83 -6.70 -3.40
C GLY A 171 18.66 -7.59 -2.18
N GLU A 172 17.69 -8.51 -2.23
CA GLU A 172 17.44 -9.42 -1.12
C GLU A 172 18.71 -10.22 -0.81
N GLY A 173 19.33 -9.90 0.33
CA GLY A 173 20.56 -10.58 0.75
C GLY A 173 21.85 -9.86 0.37
N ASP A 174 21.79 -8.68 -0.26
CA ASP A 174 22.98 -7.90 -0.54
C ASP A 174 23.47 -7.15 0.70
N CYS A 175 24.79 -7.00 0.80
CA CYS A 175 25.40 -6.16 1.80
C CYS A 175 25.24 -4.69 1.41
N ALA A 176 24.58 -3.91 2.28
CA ALA A 176 24.37 -2.48 2.06
C ALA A 176 25.65 -1.61 2.19
N ILE A 177 26.85 -2.19 2.26
CA ILE A 177 28.13 -1.46 2.25
C ILE A 177 28.91 -1.70 0.96
N CYS A 178 29.12 -2.97 0.57
CA CYS A 178 29.86 -3.32 -0.64
C CYS A 178 28.97 -3.62 -1.85
N PHE A 179 27.65 -3.72 -1.67
CA PHE A 179 26.66 -4.04 -2.71
C PHE A 179 26.83 -5.44 -3.32
N GLU A 180 27.59 -6.33 -2.67
CA GLU A 180 27.71 -7.73 -3.06
C GLU A 180 26.72 -8.61 -2.30
N LYS A 181 26.29 -9.70 -2.93
CA LYS A 181 25.41 -10.70 -2.32
C LYS A 181 26.10 -11.35 -1.13
N ILE A 182 25.41 -11.46 -0.01
CA ILE A 182 25.88 -12.21 1.16
C ILE A 182 25.55 -13.68 0.94
N GLU A 183 26.57 -14.52 0.80
CA GLU A 183 26.38 -15.96 0.63
C GLU A 183 26.01 -16.63 1.96
N ASP A 184 25.36 -17.79 1.88
CA ASP A 184 24.88 -18.52 3.08
C ASP A 184 25.99 -18.92 4.05
N HIS A 185 27.22 -19.05 3.54
CA HIS A 185 28.41 -19.41 4.31
C HIS A 185 29.10 -18.19 4.95
N GLU A 186 28.70 -16.97 4.61
CA GLU A 186 29.28 -15.73 5.12
C GLU A 186 28.53 -15.23 6.37
N GLU A 187 29.27 -14.71 7.34
CA GLU A 187 28.66 -14.13 8.53
C GLU A 187 27.94 -12.83 8.16
N LYS A 188 26.65 -12.74 8.51
CA LYS A 188 25.80 -11.58 8.25
C LYS A 188 25.40 -10.86 9.52
N ARG A 189 25.27 -9.54 9.42
CA ARG A 189 24.74 -8.66 10.47
C ARG A 189 23.58 -7.85 9.92
N THR A 190 22.62 -7.53 10.77
CA THR A 190 21.47 -6.70 10.44
C THR A 190 21.49 -5.43 11.27
N CYS A 191 21.01 -4.33 10.70
CA CYS A 191 20.86 -3.08 11.42
C CYS A 191 20.01 -3.28 12.69
N PRO A 192 20.43 -2.73 13.85
CA PRO A 192 19.67 -2.85 15.09
C PRO A 192 18.31 -2.12 15.07
N ASN A 193 18.11 -1.19 14.14
CA ASN A 193 16.81 -0.56 13.92
C ASN A 193 15.93 -1.46 13.05
N GLU A 194 14.85 -1.99 13.63
CA GLU A 194 13.88 -2.86 12.95
C GLU A 194 13.22 -2.21 11.73
N ILE A 195 13.09 -0.87 11.71
CA ILE A 195 12.57 -0.14 10.54
C ILE A 195 13.58 -0.14 9.40
N CYS A 196 14.88 -0.09 9.72
CA CYS A 196 15.94 -0.09 8.71
C CYS A 196 16.23 -1.49 8.18
N ALA A 197 16.40 -2.47 9.08
CA ALA A 197 16.58 -3.90 8.79
C ALA A 197 17.60 -4.26 7.67
N LEU A 198 18.50 -3.34 7.31
CA LEU A 198 19.52 -3.57 6.27
C LEU A 198 20.51 -4.64 6.71
N LYS A 199 20.97 -5.44 5.73
CA LYS A 199 21.91 -6.54 5.93
C LYS A 199 23.30 -6.13 5.47
N TYR A 200 24.31 -6.69 6.13
CA TYR A 200 25.71 -6.44 5.86
C TYR A 200 26.52 -7.72 6.03
N HIS A 201 27.60 -7.89 5.26
CA HIS A 201 28.68 -8.78 5.69
C HIS A 201 29.21 -8.30 7.04
N ALA A 202 29.45 -9.23 7.97
CA ALA A 202 29.96 -8.91 9.29
C ALA A 202 31.25 -8.07 9.20
N ASN A 203 32.17 -8.45 8.33
CA ASN A 203 33.42 -7.72 8.10
C ASN A 203 33.20 -6.29 7.58
N CYS A 204 32.24 -6.08 6.69
CA CYS A 204 31.95 -4.75 6.14
C CYS A 204 31.40 -3.82 7.23
N ILE A 205 30.43 -4.29 8.02
CA ILE A 205 29.86 -3.44 9.06
C ILE A 205 30.83 -3.21 10.21
N LEU A 206 31.63 -4.22 10.60
CA LEU A 206 32.65 -4.07 11.65
C LEU A 206 33.67 -2.99 11.29
N LYS A 207 34.20 -3.01 10.07
CA LYS A 207 35.10 -1.94 9.58
C LYS A 207 34.42 -0.57 9.54
N SER A 208 33.14 -0.52 9.15
CA SER A 208 32.40 0.74 9.12
C SER A 208 32.22 1.33 10.52
N ILE A 209 31.92 0.50 11.53
CA ILE A 209 31.64 0.98 12.89
C ILE A 209 32.88 1.36 13.68
N GLU A 210 34.06 0.86 13.29
CA GLU A 210 35.36 1.35 13.79
C GLU A 210 35.56 2.84 13.48
N THR A 211 35.05 3.31 12.34
CA THR A 211 35.17 4.72 11.93
C THR A 211 33.97 5.55 12.40
N MET A 212 32.75 5.02 12.27
CA MET A 212 31.53 5.68 12.73
C MET A 212 30.58 4.67 13.39
N PRO A 213 30.33 4.74 14.71
CA PRO A 213 29.60 3.73 15.48
C PRO A 213 28.07 3.72 15.24
N PHE A 214 27.63 4.12 14.04
CA PHE A 214 26.25 4.26 13.64
C PHE A 214 25.99 3.52 12.32
N CYS A 215 24.75 3.10 12.11
CA CYS A 215 24.31 2.64 10.81
C CYS A 215 24.58 3.71 9.73
N PRO A 216 25.25 3.37 8.61
CA PRO A 216 25.53 4.32 7.54
C PRO A 216 24.28 5.03 7.02
N TYR A 217 23.13 4.36 7.11
CA TYR A 217 21.84 4.81 6.57
C TYR A 217 20.94 5.47 7.61
N CYS A 218 20.47 4.72 8.61
CA CYS A 218 19.50 5.25 9.59
C CYS A 218 20.14 5.94 10.79
N LYS A 219 21.49 5.98 10.86
CA LYS A 219 22.29 6.58 11.95
C LYS A 219 22.00 6.00 13.35
N THR A 220 21.30 4.88 13.44
CA THR A 220 21.10 4.16 14.70
C THR A 220 22.44 3.63 15.20
N PRO A 221 22.81 3.85 16.49
CA PRO A 221 24.04 3.33 17.06
C PRO A 221 24.09 1.80 17.00
N TYR A 222 25.25 1.23 16.66
CA TYR A 222 25.48 -0.21 16.75
C TYR A 222 25.83 -0.69 18.17
N PHE A 223 26.20 0.24 19.05
CA PHE A 223 26.50 -0.04 20.44
C PHE A 223 25.40 0.53 21.34
N ASN A 224 24.98 -0.25 22.34
CA ASN A 224 24.14 0.25 23.41
C ASN A 224 25.01 1.05 24.39
N VAL A 225 24.69 2.32 24.60
CA VAL A 225 25.41 3.20 25.53
C VAL A 225 25.41 2.64 26.96
N ALA A 226 24.47 1.76 27.29
CA ALA A 226 24.38 1.07 28.58
C ALA A 226 25.50 0.04 28.82
N ASP A 227 26.13 -0.50 27.78
CA ASP A 227 27.12 -1.60 27.91
C ASP A 227 28.55 -1.10 28.13
N PHE A 228 28.81 0.20 27.96
CA PHE A 228 30.12 0.83 28.17
C PHE A 228 29.96 2.15 28.95
N PRO A 229 29.79 2.11 30.29
CA PRO A 229 29.79 3.32 31.10
C PRO A 229 31.14 4.02 30.96
N VAL A 230 31.10 5.32 30.68
CA VAL A 230 32.27 6.20 30.66
C VAL A 230 32.98 6.04 32.01
N LEU A 231 34.25 5.62 31.98
CA LEU A 231 35.07 5.58 33.19
C LEU A 231 35.34 7.03 33.62
N SER A 232 34.65 7.46 34.67
CA SER A 232 34.89 8.71 35.40
C SER A 232 36.28 8.74 36.03
#